data_AF-A0A5C4IRU9-F1
#
_entry.id   AF-A0A5C4IRU9-F1
#
_cell.length_a   1.000
_cell.length_b   1.000
_cell.length_c   1.000
_cell.angle_alpha   90.00
_cell.angle_beta   90.00
_cell.angle_gamma   90.00
#
_symmetry.space_group_name_H-M   'P 1'
#
loop_
_entity.id
_entity.type
_entity.pdbx_description
1 polymer ?
#
loop_
_entity_poly.entity_id
_entity_poly.type
_entity_poly.pdbx_seq_one_letter_code
_entity_poly.pdbx_strand_id
1 'polypeptide(L)'
;MLSGTFSARAYSFFDTLLWIACLNLLWIFFTVIGLGVLGAGPATAAAHIAVRKRARGEAAPLARSFASQFFGNFGRANALALPVMAVAVVLAMNWNFFSTSDGLFPQLMAVGILAVAILLAGASCYLFPMYARYELPLGQYLFLSSRFAFRHLAGTVILLFITAAVFHASSTVPGLIPFFSIGAWLYGTGWLCDRFFSANDEFVAAAEVPAAERALPVASVA
;
A
#
# COMPACT_ATOMS: atom_id res chain seq x y z
N MET A 1 8.51 -31.39 26.74
CA MET A 1 8.62 -29.91 26.81
C MET A 1 8.71 -29.23 25.42
N LEU A 2 8.17 -29.81 24.33
CA LEU A 2 8.19 -29.19 22.98
C LEU A 2 6.79 -28.88 22.40
N SER A 3 5.70 -29.15 23.15
CA SER A 3 4.31 -28.95 22.69
C SER A 3 3.80 -27.52 22.86
N GLY A 4 4.49 -26.66 23.62
CA GLY A 4 4.11 -25.26 23.83
C GLY A 4 4.48 -24.31 22.68
N THR A 5 5.51 -24.62 21.89
CA THR A 5 5.98 -23.72 20.81
C THR A 5 5.21 -23.92 19.51
N PHE A 6 4.86 -25.16 19.16
CA PHE A 6 4.10 -25.44 17.92
C PHE A 6 2.63 -25.03 18.04
N SER A 7 1.98 -25.34 19.17
CA SER A 7 0.58 -24.95 19.42
C SER A 7 0.41 -23.44 19.50
N ALA A 8 1.32 -22.73 20.19
CA ALA A 8 1.31 -21.27 20.25
C ALA A 8 1.56 -20.64 18.86
N ARG A 9 2.50 -21.19 18.07
CA ARG A 9 2.73 -20.74 16.69
C ARG A 9 1.51 -20.97 15.81
N ALA A 10 0.91 -22.15 15.88
CA ALA A 10 -0.31 -22.46 15.14
C ALA A 10 -1.45 -21.51 15.53
N TYR A 11 -1.67 -21.29 16.83
CA TYR A 11 -2.69 -20.37 17.32
C TYR A 11 -2.46 -18.93 16.82
N SER A 12 -1.22 -18.43 16.89
CA SER A 12 -0.87 -17.10 16.38
C SER A 12 -1.06 -16.97 14.86
N PHE A 13 -0.81 -18.05 14.12
CA PHE A 13 -1.02 -18.10 12.68
C PHE A 13 -2.52 -18.04 12.36
N PHE A 14 -3.35 -18.88 13.01
CA PHE A 14 -4.79 -18.87 12.82
C PHE A 14 -5.44 -17.55 13.26
N ASP A 15 -4.98 -16.95 14.37
CA ASP A 15 -5.44 -15.63 14.82
C ASP A 15 -5.13 -14.55 13.78
N THR A 16 -3.94 -14.58 13.19
CA THR A 16 -3.56 -13.67 12.09
C THR A 16 -4.43 -13.91 10.85
N LEU A 17 -4.68 -15.18 10.51
CA LEU A 17 -5.53 -15.57 9.38
C LEU A 17 -6.96 -15.07 9.56
N LEU A 18 -7.54 -15.26 10.74
CA LEU A 18 -8.88 -14.78 11.10
C LEU A 18 -8.94 -13.26 11.05
N TRP A 19 -7.92 -12.57 11.57
CA TRP A 19 -7.85 -11.12 11.53
C TRP A 19 -7.81 -10.59 10.08
N ILE A 20 -7.03 -11.22 9.20
CA ILE A 20 -6.98 -10.89 7.77
C ILE A 20 -8.33 -11.13 7.10
N ALA A 21 -9.01 -12.24 7.42
CA ALA A 21 -10.34 -12.54 6.89
C ALA A 21 -11.38 -11.49 7.34
N CYS A 22 -11.36 -11.10 8.63
CA CYS A 22 -12.21 -10.02 9.13
C CYS A 22 -11.91 -8.68 8.44
N LEU A 23 -10.64 -8.35 8.22
CA LEU A 23 -10.24 -7.14 7.50
C LEU A 23 -10.81 -7.13 6.07
N ASN A 24 -10.75 -8.27 5.37
CA ASN A 24 -11.28 -8.40 4.01
C ASN A 24 -12.81 -8.20 3.98
N LEU A 25 -13.53 -8.86 4.89
CA LEU A 25 -14.98 -8.69 5.05
C LEU A 25 -15.37 -7.23 5.30
N LEU A 26 -14.64 -6.54 6.19
CA LEU A 26 -14.85 -5.11 6.45
C LEU A 26 -14.57 -4.28 5.20
N TRP A 27 -13.47 -4.54 4.51
CA TRP A 27 -13.11 -3.80 3.29
C TRP A 27 -14.21 -3.94 2.23
N ILE A 28 -14.73 -5.15 1.99
CA ILE A 28 -15.81 -5.39 1.04
C ILE A 28 -17.10 -4.68 1.47
N PHE A 29 -17.49 -4.85 2.74
CA PHE A 29 -18.70 -4.25 3.28
C PHE A 29 -18.70 -2.71 3.16
N PHE A 30 -17.60 -2.07 3.56
CA PHE A 30 -17.47 -0.61 3.48
C PHE A 30 -17.29 -0.10 2.04
N THR A 31 -16.66 -0.90 1.17
CA THR A 31 -16.58 -0.58 -0.26
C THR A 31 -17.98 -0.57 -0.88
N VAL A 32 -18.82 -1.56 -0.59
CA VAL A 32 -20.21 -1.62 -1.07
C VAL A 32 -21.04 -0.45 -0.52
N ILE A 33 -20.90 -0.13 0.77
CA ILE A 33 -21.59 1.03 1.40
C ILE A 33 -21.16 2.36 0.76
N GLY A 34 -19.89 2.50 0.39
CA GLY A 34 -19.35 3.73 -0.19
C GLY A 34 -19.62 3.94 -1.68
N LEU A 35 -20.69 3.38 -2.26
CA LEU A 35 -20.94 3.38 -3.72
C LEU A 35 -19.87 2.64 -4.55
N GLY A 36 -19.23 1.61 -3.98
CA GLY A 36 -18.24 0.79 -4.70
C GLY A 36 -16.95 1.56 -4.97
N VAL A 37 -16.88 2.25 -6.12
CA VAL A 37 -15.68 2.95 -6.59
C VAL A 37 -15.27 4.09 -5.64
N LEU A 38 -16.24 4.85 -5.12
CA LEU A 38 -15.99 5.90 -4.12
C LEU A 38 -15.75 5.32 -2.70
N GLY A 39 -16.05 4.05 -2.49
CA GLY A 39 -15.83 3.34 -1.23
C GLY A 39 -14.46 2.67 -1.17
N ALA A 40 -13.93 2.23 -2.32
CA ALA A 40 -12.69 1.47 -2.40
C ALA A 40 -11.48 2.27 -1.91
N GLY A 41 -11.40 3.57 -2.23
CA GLY A 41 -10.35 4.47 -1.74
C GLY A 41 -10.32 4.56 -0.20
N PRO A 42 -11.40 5.04 0.45
CA PRO A 42 -11.45 5.14 1.91
C PRO A 42 -11.41 3.78 2.62
N ALA A 43 -11.94 2.70 2.03
CA ALA A 43 -11.81 1.36 2.59
C ALA A 43 -10.34 0.89 2.61
N THR A 44 -9.59 1.17 1.55
CA THR A 44 -8.16 0.84 1.46
C THR A 44 -7.33 1.65 2.46
N ALA A 45 -7.60 2.95 2.58
CA ALA A 45 -6.97 3.81 3.58
C ALA A 45 -7.24 3.31 5.01
N ALA A 46 -8.50 3.03 5.35
CA ALA A 46 -8.89 2.50 6.66
C ALA A 46 -8.25 1.13 6.94
N ALA A 47 -8.11 0.28 5.93
CA ALA A 47 -7.47 -1.02 6.07
C ALA A 47 -5.97 -0.91 6.38
N HIS A 48 -5.22 -0.05 5.69
CA HIS A 48 -3.81 0.16 5.99
C HIS A 48 -3.59 0.78 7.38
N ILE A 49 -4.47 1.68 7.81
CA ILE A 49 -4.46 2.20 9.19
C ILE A 49 -4.70 1.08 10.20
N ALA A 50 -5.65 0.18 9.94
CA ALA A 50 -5.93 -0.97 10.81
C ALA A 50 -4.76 -1.96 10.88
N VAL A 51 -4.10 -2.26 9.75
CA VAL A 51 -2.88 -3.10 9.68
C VAL A 51 -1.77 -2.49 10.53
N ARG A 52 -1.54 -1.18 10.42
CA ARG A 52 -0.51 -0.49 11.22
C ARG A 52 -0.82 -0.53 12.72
N LYS A 53 -2.07 -0.29 13.11
CA LYS A 53 -2.50 -0.40 14.52
C LYS A 53 -2.31 -1.81 15.08
N ARG A 54 -2.64 -2.83 14.28
CA ARG A 54 -2.41 -4.24 14.64
C ARG A 54 -0.92 -4.55 14.81
N ALA A 55 -0.07 -4.04 13.91
CA ALA A 55 1.38 -4.19 14.01
C ALA A 55 1.96 -3.50 15.26
N ARG A 56 1.32 -2.43 15.75
CA ARG A 56 1.66 -1.73 17.01
C ARG A 56 1.12 -2.41 18.27
N GLY A 57 0.34 -3.48 18.14
CA GLY A 57 -0.27 -4.16 19.27
C GLY A 57 -1.44 -3.41 19.92
N GLU A 58 -2.03 -2.43 19.22
CA GLU A 58 -3.18 -1.67 19.75
C GLU A 58 -4.45 -2.54 19.73
N ALA A 59 -4.97 -2.89 20.91
CA ALA A 59 -6.18 -3.67 21.09
C ALA A 59 -7.45 -2.84 20.89
N ALA A 60 -7.65 -2.29 19.69
CA ALA A 60 -8.88 -1.60 19.33
C ALA A 60 -9.88 -2.56 18.65
N PRO A 61 -11.20 -2.43 18.91
CA PRO A 61 -12.21 -3.18 18.17
C PRO A 61 -12.12 -2.84 16.67
N LEU A 62 -11.71 -3.82 15.86
CA LEU A 62 -11.37 -3.66 14.44
C LEU A 62 -12.48 -2.94 13.67
N ALA A 63 -13.73 -3.40 13.80
CA ALA A 63 -14.87 -2.83 13.09
C ALA A 63 -15.17 -1.37 13.47
N ARG A 64 -15.13 -1.03 14.77
CA ARG A 64 -15.42 0.34 15.22
C ARG A 64 -14.31 1.30 14.80
N SER A 65 -13.05 0.88 14.92
CA SER A 65 -11.92 1.69 14.45
C SER A 65 -11.96 1.85 12.93
N PHE A 66 -12.29 0.79 12.18
CA PHE A 66 -12.39 0.85 10.72
C PHE A 66 -13.49 1.80 10.28
N ALA A 67 -14.69 1.71 10.86
CA ALA A 67 -15.80 2.59 10.55
C ALA A 67 -15.45 4.07 10.80
N SER A 68 -14.85 4.36 11.97
CA SER A 68 -14.43 5.72 12.33
C SER A 68 -13.41 6.28 11.33
N GLN A 69 -12.43 5.46 10.92
CA GLN A 69 -11.42 5.87 9.94
C GLN A 69 -12.00 5.99 8.52
N PHE A 70 -12.97 5.15 8.16
CA PHE A 70 -13.64 5.20 6.87
C PHE A 70 -14.44 6.49 6.70
N PHE A 71 -15.33 6.81 7.65
CA PHE A 71 -16.15 8.02 7.57
C PHE A 71 -15.32 9.29 7.81
N GLY A 72 -14.33 9.25 8.71
CA GLY A 72 -13.45 10.39 8.98
C GLY A 72 -12.55 10.77 7.82
N ASN A 73 -12.07 9.79 7.04
CA ASN A 73 -11.18 10.03 5.91
C ASN A 73 -11.86 9.94 4.54
N PHE A 74 -13.19 9.82 4.47
CA PHE A 74 -13.91 9.58 3.22
C PHE A 74 -13.57 10.62 2.13
N GLY A 75 -13.60 11.90 2.48
CA GLY A 75 -13.26 12.98 1.53
C GLY A 75 -11.78 13.01 1.15
N ARG A 76 -10.87 12.88 2.14
CA ARG A 76 -9.42 12.93 1.92
C ARG A 76 -8.91 11.73 1.12
N ALA A 77 -9.38 10.53 1.43
CA ALA A 77 -9.02 9.31 0.73
C ALA A 77 -9.53 9.31 -0.72
N ASN A 78 -10.76 9.78 -0.96
CA ASN A 78 -11.28 9.94 -2.32
C ASN A 78 -10.57 11.03 -3.11
N ALA A 79 -10.20 12.15 -2.47
CA ALA A 79 -9.40 13.19 -3.12
C ALA A 79 -8.02 12.67 -3.59
N LEU A 80 -7.47 11.64 -2.93
CA LEU A 80 -6.24 10.97 -3.36
C LEU A 80 -6.50 9.87 -4.40
N ALA A 81 -7.56 9.08 -4.23
CA ALA A 81 -7.85 7.94 -5.09
C ALA A 81 -8.42 8.35 -6.47
N LEU A 82 -9.27 9.39 -6.52
CA LEU A 82 -9.95 9.83 -7.74
C LEU A 82 -8.98 10.27 -8.85
N PRO A 83 -7.97 11.13 -8.61
CA PRO A 83 -7.01 11.50 -9.64
C PRO A 83 -6.24 10.28 -10.17
N VAL A 84 -5.82 9.38 -9.27
CA VAL A 84 -5.09 8.16 -9.65
C VAL A 84 -5.96 7.25 -10.53
N MET A 85 -7.21 7.04 -10.14
CA MET A 85 -8.16 6.27 -10.95
C MET A 85 -8.45 6.94 -12.29
N ALA A 86 -8.59 8.26 -12.33
CA ALA A 86 -8.81 8.99 -13.58
C ALA A 86 -7.64 8.80 -14.56
N VAL A 87 -6.40 8.91 -14.08
CA VAL A 87 -5.21 8.63 -14.92
C VAL A 87 -5.20 7.16 -15.37
N ALA A 88 -5.49 6.22 -14.47
CA ALA A 88 -5.51 4.79 -14.80
C ALA A 88 -6.54 4.45 -15.89
N VAL A 89 -7.74 5.03 -15.83
CA VAL A 89 -8.78 4.85 -16.85
C VAL A 89 -8.34 5.39 -18.20
N VAL A 90 -7.80 6.62 -18.24
CA VAL A 90 -7.28 7.23 -19.47
C VAL A 90 -6.19 6.34 -20.07
N LEU A 91 -5.29 5.82 -19.24
CA LEU A 91 -4.20 4.96 -19.67
C LEU A 91 -4.70 3.62 -20.25
N ALA A 92 -5.70 3.00 -19.62
CA ALA A 92 -6.31 1.76 -20.09
C ALA A 92 -7.09 1.93 -21.41
N MET A 93 -7.77 3.07 -21.58
CA MET A 93 -8.43 3.41 -22.85
C MET A 93 -7.41 3.62 -23.97
N ASN A 94 -6.34 4.36 -23.71
CA ASN A 94 -5.26 4.55 -24.68
C ASN A 94 -4.57 3.22 -25.03
N TRP A 95 -4.30 2.36 -24.04
CA TRP A 95 -3.73 1.04 -24.28
C TRP A 95 -4.56 0.22 -25.27
N ASN A 96 -5.87 0.10 -25.06
CA ASN A 96 -6.75 -0.65 -25.97
C ASN A 96 -6.72 -0.12 -27.41
N PHE A 97 -6.60 1.21 -27.56
CA PHE A 97 -6.55 1.85 -28.88
C PHE A 97 -5.20 1.60 -29.58
N PHE A 98 -4.09 1.80 -28.88
CA PHE A 98 -2.75 1.67 -29.47
C PHE A 98 -2.26 0.22 -29.61
N SER A 99 -2.73 -0.70 -28.76
CA SER A 99 -2.33 -2.11 -28.82
C SER A 99 -2.94 -2.86 -30.00
N THR A 100 -4.04 -2.36 -30.55
CA THR A 100 -4.81 -3.01 -31.62
C THR A 100 -4.44 -2.46 -33.01
N SER A 101 -3.63 -1.40 -33.06
CA SER A 101 -3.25 -0.72 -34.30
C SER A 101 -1.92 -1.27 -34.82
N ASP A 102 -1.88 -1.70 -36.09
CA ASP A 102 -0.65 -2.17 -36.73
C ASP A 102 0.26 -0.98 -37.13
N GLY A 103 1.51 -1.02 -36.68
CA GLY A 103 2.54 -0.06 -37.04
C GLY A 103 3.58 0.17 -35.94
N LEU A 104 4.79 0.58 -36.33
CA LEU A 104 5.89 0.86 -35.39
C LEU A 104 5.56 1.98 -34.40
N PHE A 105 4.88 3.03 -34.85
CA PHE A 105 4.54 4.18 -34.01
C PHE A 105 3.50 3.85 -32.93
N PRO A 106 2.35 3.22 -33.24
CA PRO A 106 1.41 2.72 -32.22
C PRO A 106 2.05 1.76 -31.22
N GLN A 107 2.93 0.87 -31.69
CA GLN A 107 3.60 -0.10 -30.83
C GLN A 107 4.57 0.57 -29.84
N LEU A 108 5.30 1.60 -30.29
CA LEU A 108 6.17 2.40 -29.42
C LEU A 108 5.37 3.18 -28.37
N MET A 109 4.21 3.74 -28.76
CA MET A 109 3.29 4.41 -27.82
C MET A 109 2.72 3.43 -26.80
N ALA A 110 2.33 2.22 -27.22
CA ALA A 110 1.88 1.17 -26.31
C ALA A 110 2.95 0.87 -25.25
N VAL A 111 4.20 0.64 -25.65
CA VAL A 111 5.31 0.41 -24.70
C VAL A 111 5.45 1.57 -23.70
N GLY A 112 5.36 2.82 -24.16
CA GLY A 112 5.37 4.00 -23.28
C GLY A 112 4.21 4.02 -22.28
N ILE A 113 2.99 3.71 -22.75
CA ILE A 113 1.79 3.61 -21.92
C ILE A 113 1.96 2.52 -20.86
N LEU A 114 2.53 1.36 -21.22
CA LEU A 114 2.82 0.28 -20.26
C LEU A 114 3.79 0.73 -19.18
N ALA A 115 4.87 1.43 -19.56
CA ALA A 115 5.85 1.92 -18.61
C ALA A 115 5.22 2.90 -17.60
N VAL A 116 4.39 3.83 -18.08
CA VAL A 116 3.65 4.75 -17.21
C VAL A 116 2.65 3.99 -16.34
N ALA A 117 2.00 2.95 -16.85
CA ALA A 117 1.04 2.14 -16.10
C ALA A 117 1.70 1.39 -14.95
N ILE A 118 2.86 0.80 -15.19
CA ILE A 118 3.68 0.11 -14.17
C ILE A 118 4.08 1.09 -13.07
N LEU A 119 4.53 2.29 -13.44
CA LEU A 119 4.91 3.33 -12.49
C LEU A 119 3.71 3.81 -11.67
N LEU A 120 2.56 4.03 -12.31
CA LEU A 120 1.33 4.43 -11.64
C LEU A 120 0.85 3.33 -10.67
N ALA A 121 0.93 2.06 -11.08
CA ALA A 121 0.59 0.92 -10.22
C ALA A 121 1.51 0.85 -9.01
N GLY A 122 2.83 0.99 -9.20
CA GLY A 122 3.80 1.06 -8.11
C GLY A 122 3.52 2.20 -7.14
N ALA A 123 3.33 3.42 -7.67
CA ALA A 123 3.01 4.61 -6.88
C ALA A 123 1.72 4.44 -6.07
N SER A 124 0.68 3.84 -6.66
CA SER A 124 -0.60 3.56 -5.99
C SER A 124 -0.45 2.60 -4.81
N CYS A 125 0.42 1.59 -4.95
CA CYS A 125 0.70 0.64 -3.89
C CYS A 125 1.50 1.25 -2.73
N TYR A 126 2.29 2.31 -2.97
CA TYR A 126 2.94 3.09 -1.91
C TYR A 126 2.04 4.17 -1.33
N LEU A 127 1.06 4.67 -2.09
CA LEU A 127 0.21 5.80 -1.72
C LEU A 127 -0.56 5.56 -0.42
N PHE A 128 -1.27 4.44 -0.31
CA PHE A 128 -2.10 4.15 0.86
C PHE A 128 -1.32 3.74 2.11
N PRO A 129 -0.25 2.91 2.03
CA PRO A 129 0.65 2.70 3.16
C PRO A 129 1.32 4.00 3.64
N MET A 130 1.69 4.89 2.71
CA MET A 130 2.26 6.19 3.06
C MET A 130 1.24 7.07 3.78
N TYR A 131 0.00 7.08 3.31
CA TYR A 131 -1.12 7.76 3.97
C TYR A 131 -1.39 7.24 5.39
N ALA A 132 -1.21 5.94 5.63
CA ALA A 132 -1.39 5.35 6.95
C ALA A 132 -0.23 5.65 7.92
N ARG A 133 0.97 5.97 7.41
CA ARG A 133 2.18 6.19 8.21
C ARG A 133 2.49 7.67 8.46
N TYR A 134 2.36 8.51 7.44
CA TYR A 134 2.77 9.91 7.45
C TYR A 134 1.56 10.85 7.39
N GLU A 135 1.59 11.94 8.14
CA GLU A 135 0.58 13.00 8.08
C GLU A 135 1.06 14.13 7.14
N LEU A 136 0.88 13.94 5.83
CA LEU A 136 1.25 14.91 4.79
C LEU A 136 0.01 15.63 4.22
N PRO A 137 0.18 16.80 3.58
CA PRO A 137 -0.88 17.42 2.80
C PRO A 137 -1.18 16.62 1.51
N LEU A 138 -2.44 16.63 1.06
CA LEU A 138 -2.96 15.75 0.00
C LEU A 138 -2.10 15.72 -1.28
N GLY A 139 -1.67 16.89 -1.77
CA GLY A 139 -0.86 16.98 -2.98
C GLY A 139 0.51 16.31 -2.85
N GLN A 140 1.12 16.33 -1.66
CA GLN A 140 2.46 15.79 -1.45
C GLN A 140 2.47 14.25 -1.52
N TYR A 141 1.38 13.56 -1.16
CA TYR A 141 1.35 12.11 -1.27
C TYR A 141 1.55 11.63 -2.71
N LEU A 142 0.92 12.28 -3.70
CA LEU A 142 1.04 11.88 -5.10
C LEU A 142 2.47 12.08 -5.64
N PHE A 143 3.08 13.23 -5.33
CA PHE A 143 4.46 13.50 -5.75
C PHE A 143 5.46 12.60 -5.03
N LEU A 144 5.29 12.38 -3.74
CA LEU A 144 6.25 11.65 -2.93
C LEU A 144 6.17 10.14 -3.17
N SER A 145 4.96 9.57 -3.32
CA SER A 145 4.78 8.15 -3.67
C SER A 145 5.36 7.84 -5.06
N SER A 146 5.12 8.71 -6.04
CA SER A 146 5.69 8.57 -7.39
C SER A 146 7.22 8.64 -7.33
N ARG A 147 7.78 9.62 -6.62
CA ARG A 147 9.23 9.76 -6.46
C ARG A 147 9.84 8.57 -5.71
N PHE A 148 9.14 8.03 -4.71
CA PHE A 148 9.57 6.85 -3.97
C PHE A 148 9.60 5.60 -4.86
N ALA A 149 8.57 5.40 -5.69
CA ALA A 149 8.54 4.31 -6.67
C ALA A 149 9.72 4.39 -7.67
N PHE A 150 10.06 5.60 -8.14
CA PHE A 150 11.23 5.84 -9.00
C PHE A 150 12.56 5.60 -8.29
N ARG A 151 12.68 5.97 -7.01
CA ARG A 151 13.94 5.83 -6.26
C ARG A 151 14.19 4.40 -5.78
N HIS A 152 13.12 3.65 -5.47
CA HIS A 152 13.16 2.27 -5.01
C HIS A 152 12.61 1.32 -6.08
N LEU A 153 13.21 1.31 -7.27
CA LEU A 153 12.78 0.44 -8.37
C LEU A 153 12.75 -1.05 -7.97
N ALA A 154 13.80 -1.54 -7.30
CA ALA A 154 13.87 -2.93 -6.86
C ALA A 154 12.74 -3.28 -5.86
N GLY A 155 12.45 -2.38 -4.91
CA GLY A 155 11.34 -2.53 -3.98
C GLY A 155 9.98 -2.51 -4.69
N THR A 156 9.83 -1.62 -5.67
CA THR A 156 8.62 -1.50 -6.50
C THR A 156 8.38 -2.77 -7.32
N VAL A 157 9.43 -3.35 -7.92
CA VAL A 157 9.33 -4.61 -8.67
C VAL A 157 8.88 -5.76 -7.77
N ILE A 158 9.43 -5.88 -6.57
CA ILE A 158 8.99 -6.90 -5.60
C ILE A 158 7.53 -6.66 -5.22
N LEU A 159 7.14 -5.41 -4.96
CA LEU A 159 5.78 -5.05 -4.59
C LEU A 159 4.79 -5.42 -5.70
N LEU A 160 5.13 -5.08 -6.95
CA LEU A 160 4.35 -5.42 -8.14
C LEU A 160 4.29 -6.91 -8.40
N PHE A 161 5.38 -7.64 -8.13
CA PHE A 161 5.41 -9.09 -8.23
C PHE A 161 4.44 -9.73 -7.23
N ILE A 162 4.40 -9.23 -5.98
CA ILE A 162 3.40 -9.68 -5.01
C ILE A 162 1.98 -9.32 -5.49
N THR A 163 1.78 -8.14 -6.11
CA THR A 163 0.47 -7.76 -6.70
C THR A 163 0.03 -8.78 -7.72
N ALA A 164 0.92 -9.07 -8.67
CA ALA A 164 0.66 -9.99 -9.75
C ALA A 164 0.43 -11.41 -9.23
N ALA A 165 1.22 -11.86 -8.25
CA ALA A 165 1.05 -13.17 -7.64
C ALA A 165 -0.30 -13.31 -6.93
N VAL A 166 -0.72 -12.32 -6.14
CA VAL A 166 -2.03 -12.35 -5.48
C VAL A 166 -3.15 -12.25 -6.50
N PHE A 167 -3.04 -11.38 -7.50
CA PHE A 167 -4.03 -11.26 -8.57
C PHE A 167 -4.19 -12.57 -9.35
N HIS A 168 -3.08 -13.21 -9.72
CA HIS A 168 -3.08 -14.49 -10.42
C HIS A 168 -3.69 -15.60 -9.56
N ALA A 169 -3.24 -15.76 -8.30
CA ALA A 169 -3.83 -16.73 -7.37
C ALA A 169 -5.35 -16.51 -7.21
N SER A 170 -5.79 -15.25 -7.17
CA SER A 170 -7.21 -14.89 -7.05
C SER A 170 -8.02 -15.25 -8.29
N SER A 171 -7.44 -15.12 -9.50
CA SER A 171 -8.09 -15.55 -10.75
C SER A 171 -8.25 -17.06 -10.87
N THR A 172 -7.36 -17.86 -10.25
CA THR A 172 -7.44 -19.33 -10.29
C THR A 172 -8.48 -19.91 -9.33
N VAL A 173 -8.78 -19.23 -8.23
CA VAL A 173 -9.77 -19.68 -7.24
C VAL A 173 -10.71 -18.51 -6.90
N PRO A 174 -11.83 -18.34 -7.64
CA PRO A 174 -12.77 -17.24 -7.44
C PRO A 174 -13.33 -17.17 -6.00
N GLY A 175 -13.44 -18.33 -5.32
CA GLY A 175 -13.87 -18.41 -3.93
C GLY A 175 -12.90 -17.80 -2.90
N LEU A 176 -11.62 -17.60 -3.26
CA LEU A 176 -10.64 -16.94 -2.37
C LEU A 176 -10.78 -15.41 -2.37
N ILE A 177 -11.43 -14.84 -3.38
CA ILE A 177 -11.56 -13.39 -3.59
C ILE A 177 -12.23 -12.72 -2.37
N PRO A 178 -13.44 -13.12 -1.94
CA PRO A 178 -14.11 -12.46 -0.83
C PRO A 178 -13.53 -12.80 0.54
N PHE A 179 -12.80 -13.93 0.67
CA PHE A 179 -12.32 -14.40 1.97
C PHE A 179 -10.89 -13.96 2.29
N PHE A 180 -9.94 -14.09 1.36
CA PHE A 180 -8.52 -13.88 1.66
C PHE A 180 -7.75 -12.96 0.73
N SER A 181 -8.19 -12.80 -0.52
CA SER A 181 -7.39 -12.14 -1.56
C SER A 181 -6.99 -10.71 -1.19
N ILE A 182 -7.97 -9.82 -0.98
CA ILE A 182 -7.71 -8.40 -0.76
C ILE A 182 -7.07 -8.16 0.61
N GLY A 183 -7.49 -8.91 1.63
CA GLY A 183 -6.87 -8.86 2.96
C GLY A 183 -5.39 -9.25 2.95
N ALA A 184 -5.03 -10.34 2.27
CA ALA A 184 -3.64 -10.79 2.15
C ALA A 184 -2.80 -9.81 1.32
N TRP A 185 -3.37 -9.24 0.26
CA TRP A 185 -2.76 -8.19 -0.55
C TRP A 185 -2.43 -6.94 0.30
N LEU A 186 -3.41 -6.43 1.05
CA LEU A 186 -3.25 -5.24 1.90
C LEU A 186 -2.26 -5.47 3.04
N TYR A 187 -2.28 -6.67 3.64
CA TYR A 187 -1.35 -7.04 4.69
C TYR A 187 0.09 -7.14 4.15
N GLY A 188 0.30 -7.85 3.03
CA GLY A 188 1.61 -8.04 2.42
C GLY A 188 2.23 -6.72 1.94
N THR A 189 1.45 -5.89 1.25
CA THR A 189 1.89 -4.55 0.83
C THR A 189 2.17 -3.64 2.02
N GLY A 190 1.28 -3.62 3.01
CA GLY A 190 1.46 -2.83 4.23
C GLY A 190 2.74 -3.19 4.96
N TRP A 191 2.98 -4.49 5.18
CA TRP A 191 4.17 -4.98 5.86
C TRP A 191 5.48 -4.67 5.10
N LEU A 192 5.48 -4.89 3.78
CA LEU A 192 6.66 -4.65 2.95
C LEU A 192 6.97 -3.16 2.81
N CYS A 193 5.95 -2.32 2.65
CA CYS A 193 6.12 -0.87 2.65
C CYS A 193 6.64 -0.36 4.00
N ASP A 194 6.15 -0.91 5.12
CA ASP A 194 6.64 -0.53 6.45
C ASP A 194 8.13 -0.83 6.63
N ARG A 195 8.60 -1.98 6.11
CA ARG A 195 10.04 -2.31 6.03
C ARG A 195 10.84 -1.30 5.21
N PHE A 196 10.38 -0.92 4.03
CA PHE A 196 11.09 0.05 3.19
C PHE A 196 11.11 1.44 3.81
N PHE A 197 10.01 1.87 4.43
CA PHE A 197 9.93 3.17 5.08
C PHE A 197 10.82 3.23 6.33
N SER A 198 10.87 2.18 7.15
CA SER A 198 11.77 2.15 8.30
C SER A 198 13.23 2.19 7.90
N ALA A 199 13.63 1.46 6.86
CA ALA A 199 14.98 1.56 6.32
C ALA A 199 15.29 2.98 5.81
N ASN A 200 14.34 3.62 5.11
CA ASN A 200 14.52 5.00 4.64
C ASN A 200 14.62 6.00 5.80
N ASP A 201 13.81 5.85 6.84
CA ASP A 201 13.86 6.72 8.03
C ASP A 201 15.21 6.54 8.77
N GLU A 202 15.74 5.32 8.86
CA GLU A 202 17.08 5.05 9.41
C GLU A 202 18.20 5.71 8.59
N PHE A 203 18.12 5.65 7.25
CA PHE A 203 19.09 6.33 6.37
C PHE A 203 19.03 7.86 6.51
N VAL A 204 17.84 8.43 6.64
CA VAL A 204 17.68 9.89 6.86
C VAL A 204 18.23 10.28 8.22
N ALA A 205 17.90 9.54 9.29
CA ALA A 205 18.44 9.79 10.63
C ALA A 205 19.97 9.68 10.65
N ALA A 206 20.55 8.67 9.98
CA ALA A 206 22.00 8.52 9.86
C ALA A 206 22.66 9.66 9.04
N ALA A 207 21.94 10.25 8.08
CA ALA A 207 22.42 11.37 7.28
C ALA A 207 22.32 12.72 8.01
N GLU A 208 21.43 12.86 8.99
CA GLU A 208 21.32 14.05 9.85
C GLU A 208 22.39 14.06 10.96
N VAL A 209 22.90 12.90 11.37
CA VAL A 209 23.84 12.75 12.49
C VAL A 209 25.30 13.26 12.29
N PRO A 210 25.88 13.53 11.10
CA PRO A 210 27.25 14.07 11.01
C PRO A 210 27.35 15.58 10.75
N ALA A 211 26.29 16.37 10.98
CA ALA A 211 26.34 17.84 10.94
C ALA A 211 26.38 18.48 12.34
N ALA A 212 25.65 17.93 13.31
CA ALA A 212 25.60 18.46 14.67
C ALA A 212 26.88 18.18 15.48
N GLU A 213 27.52 17.04 15.28
CA GLU A 213 28.71 16.62 16.05
C GLU A 213 30.03 17.20 15.52
N ARG A 214 30.04 17.77 14.30
CA ARG A 214 31.20 18.51 13.75
C ARG A 214 31.28 19.96 14.25
N ALA A 215 30.25 20.47 14.91
CA ALA A 215 30.17 21.88 15.33
C ALA A 215 30.58 22.13 16.79
N LEU A 216 30.90 21.09 17.57
CA LEU A 216 31.50 21.25 18.89
C LEU A 216 33.01 21.00 18.81
N PRO A 217 33.84 22.06 18.80
CA PRO A 217 35.26 21.86 18.96
C PRO A 217 35.50 21.25 20.34
N VAL A 218 36.19 20.12 20.35
CA VAL A 218 36.88 19.58 21.53
C VAL A 218 37.87 20.64 22.00
N ALA A 219 37.42 21.55 22.87
CA ALA A 219 38.25 22.55 23.53
C ALA A 219 37.79 22.69 24.97
N SER A 220 38.15 21.71 25.80
CA SER A 220 38.19 21.84 27.26
C SER A 220 38.94 20.63 27.85
N VAL A 221 40.25 20.58 27.62
CA VAL A 221 41.21 19.94 28.55
C VAL A 221 42.49 20.77 28.49
N ALA A 222 42.59 21.74 29.39
CA ALA A 222 43.82 22.34 29.89
C ALA A 222 43.56 22.83 31.31
#